data_AF-A0A660W2L8-F1
#
_entry.id   AF-A0A660W2L8-F1
#
_cell.length_a   1.000
_cell.length_b   1.000
_cell.length_c   1.000
_cell.angle_alpha   90.00
_cell.angle_beta   90.00
_cell.angle_gamma   90.00
#
_symmetry.space_group_name_H-M   'P 1'
#
loop_
_entity.id
_entity.type
_entity.pdbx_description
1 polymer ?
#
loop_
_entity_poly.entity_id
_entity_poly.type
_entity_poly.pdbx_seq_one_letter_code
_entity_poly.pdbx_strand_id
1 'polypeptide(L)'
;AQILGGARGMFLFMYGKQPTYGLCSDTAVKPEVRPEYVRFTSTISKHQRQLVSPHVPARIAVVYSTSTALQYPDNTVSRYALGAFELFRNSHYQADILPSERCTPEGLAEYELIVLPSYCILKKPELEALKAFVAKGGKLMSFGKSLATDEYLNIIEPQPFQGIETRGEPIGGRTEQELSWITPKLAPYEVAEAKVTGLEKVSQIANDPAKIIMGEKLETKQDGTVLALNRDSYAAIMLAPGEKVVYCAFDSSYSPELRGLIEGITREYLGIKQKARLTRDEIVDPAIMTSLRQDYKDANRRYLLVINTLHRPRTLKLELNPGWKIEREDFHGLDKLKFRKEQSSSTVRLLPREVFLFELVK
;
A
#
# COMPACT_ATOMS: atom_id res chain seq x y z
N ALA A 1 10.70 11.33 6.00
CA ALA A 1 9.41 11.16 5.30
C ALA A 1 9.36 11.92 3.96
N GLN A 2 9.52 13.25 3.93
CA GLN A 2 9.31 14.08 2.72
C GLN A 2 10.15 13.67 1.50
N ILE A 3 11.45 13.39 1.69
CA ILE A 3 12.33 12.93 0.59
C ILE A 3 11.92 11.54 0.09
N LEU A 4 11.44 10.63 0.93
CA LEU A 4 10.85 9.37 0.46
C LEU A 4 9.55 9.59 -0.32
N GLY A 5 8.86 10.72 -0.10
CA GLY A 5 7.66 11.11 -0.84
C GLY A 5 7.94 11.58 -2.26
N GLY A 6 9.20 11.81 -2.66
CA GLY A 6 9.55 12.33 -3.99
C GLY A 6 9.68 13.84 -4.07
N ALA A 7 9.69 14.52 -2.92
CA ALA A 7 9.98 15.95 -2.88
C ALA A 7 11.31 16.24 -3.59
N ARG A 8 11.30 17.16 -4.55
CA ARG A 8 12.49 17.61 -5.30
C ARG A 8 13.22 18.77 -4.64
N GLY A 9 12.62 19.36 -3.60
CA GLY A 9 13.17 20.42 -2.79
C GLY A 9 12.51 20.40 -1.41
N MET A 10 13.17 21.00 -0.43
CA MET A 10 12.66 21.13 0.92
C MET A 10 12.98 22.53 1.43
N PHE A 11 11.94 23.26 1.81
CA PHE A 11 12.08 24.55 2.49
C PHE A 11 11.87 24.33 3.97
N LEU A 12 12.84 24.77 4.77
CA LEU A 12 12.78 24.64 6.23
C LEU A 12 12.44 26.00 6.82
N PHE A 13 11.20 26.14 7.30
CA PHE A 13 10.68 27.36 7.92
C PHE A 13 11.19 27.51 9.35
N MET A 14 12.52 27.51 9.52
CA MET A 14 13.19 27.41 10.82
C MET A 14 14.53 28.16 10.86
N TYR A 15 14.99 28.76 9.76
CA TYR A 15 16.28 29.46 9.74
C TYR A 15 16.16 30.82 10.43
N GLY A 16 16.25 30.83 11.76
CA GLY A 16 16.15 32.02 12.59
C GLY A 16 16.41 31.73 14.06
N LYS A 17 16.28 32.77 14.90
CA LYS A 17 16.54 32.72 16.35
C LYS A 17 15.28 32.51 17.20
N GLN A 18 14.16 32.13 16.58
CA GLN A 18 12.90 31.92 17.28
C GLN A 18 13.09 30.87 18.38
N PRO A 19 12.71 31.18 19.63
CA PRO A 19 13.06 30.33 20.77
C PRO A 19 12.35 28.97 20.80
N THR A 20 11.29 28.79 20.01
CA THR A 20 10.47 27.56 19.97
C THR A 20 10.84 26.60 18.84
N TYR A 21 11.37 27.08 17.71
CA TYR A 21 11.67 26.24 16.53
C TYR A 21 12.85 26.72 15.66
N GLY A 22 13.50 27.82 16.03
CA GLY A 22 14.58 28.41 15.26
C GLY A 22 15.87 27.58 15.33
N LEU A 23 16.42 27.19 14.18
CA LEU A 23 17.66 26.41 14.05
C LEU A 23 18.88 27.13 14.67
N CYS A 24 18.87 28.46 14.65
CA CYS A 24 19.92 29.29 15.23
C CYS A 24 19.64 29.69 16.69
N SER A 25 18.54 29.22 17.29
CA SER A 25 18.25 29.43 18.70
C SER A 25 18.93 28.36 19.55
N ASP A 26 19.68 28.76 20.57
CA ASP A 26 20.27 27.83 21.55
C ASP A 26 19.19 27.19 22.45
N THR A 27 17.99 27.78 22.52
CA THR A 27 16.86 27.21 23.28
C THR A 27 16.09 26.15 22.50
N ALA A 28 15.91 26.34 21.19
CA ALA A 28 15.14 25.42 20.35
C ALA A 28 16.02 24.28 19.81
N VAL A 29 17.21 24.61 19.32
CA VAL A 29 18.17 23.65 18.77
C VAL A 29 19.52 23.89 19.44
N LYS A 30 19.83 23.01 20.39
CA LYS A 30 21.08 23.08 21.14
C LYS A 30 22.30 23.11 20.20
N PRO A 31 23.36 23.87 20.51
CA PRO A 31 24.53 24.00 19.65
C PRO A 31 25.12 22.68 19.15
N GLU A 32 25.11 21.63 19.99
CA GLU A 32 25.63 20.30 19.67
C GLU A 32 24.84 19.57 18.57
N VAL A 33 23.59 19.98 18.28
CA VAL A 33 22.75 19.38 17.23
C VAL A 33 22.98 20.06 15.88
N ARG A 34 23.53 21.27 15.83
CA ARG A 34 23.73 22.02 14.57
C ARG A 34 24.70 21.33 13.59
N PRO A 35 25.79 20.69 14.01
CA PRO A 35 26.65 19.92 13.10
C PRO A 35 25.90 18.81 12.36
N GLU A 36 24.95 18.15 13.02
CA GLU A 36 24.10 17.11 12.42
C GLU A 36 23.24 17.67 11.28
N TYR A 37 22.73 18.89 11.46
CA TYR A 37 21.99 19.59 10.41
C TYR A 37 22.87 19.94 9.20
N VAL A 38 24.09 20.43 9.44
CA VAL A 38 25.06 20.71 8.36
C VAL A 38 25.42 19.43 7.62
N ARG A 39 25.64 18.32 8.35
CA ARG A 39 25.87 17.00 7.77
C ARG A 39 24.70 16.59 6.87
N PHE A 40 23.48 16.67 7.38
CA PHE A 40 22.27 16.29 6.64
C PHE A 40 22.08 17.10 5.35
N THR A 41 22.20 18.43 5.41
CA THR A 41 22.07 19.31 4.23
C THR A 41 23.20 19.12 3.22
N SER A 42 24.43 18.86 3.70
CA SER A 42 25.57 18.51 2.85
C SER A 42 25.36 17.17 2.13
N THR A 43 24.82 16.17 2.83
CA THR A 43 24.46 14.87 2.23
C THR A 43 23.40 15.04 1.14
N ILE A 44 22.35 15.84 1.38
CA ILE A 44 21.34 16.13 0.34
C ILE A 44 22.00 16.77 -0.88
N SER A 45 22.88 17.75 -0.66
CA SER A 45 23.57 18.48 -1.73
C SER A 45 24.48 17.56 -2.55
N LYS A 46 25.21 16.65 -1.89
CA LYS A 46 26.09 15.67 -2.55
C LYS A 46 25.32 14.66 -3.41
N HIS A 47 24.11 14.26 -2.98
CA HIS A 47 23.32 13.21 -3.63
C HIS A 47 22.09 13.75 -4.37
N GLN A 48 22.14 15.02 -4.83
CA GLN A 48 20.99 15.65 -5.51
C GLN A 48 20.48 14.82 -6.68
N ARG A 49 21.36 14.30 -7.55
CA ARG A 49 20.95 13.49 -8.70
C ARG A 49 20.04 12.32 -8.29
N GLN A 50 20.47 11.56 -7.27
CA GLN A 50 19.72 10.41 -6.75
C GLN A 50 18.41 10.85 -6.10
N LEU A 51 18.45 11.94 -5.32
CA LEU A 51 17.32 12.44 -4.53
C LEU A 51 16.31 13.29 -5.31
N VAL A 52 16.64 13.79 -6.51
CA VAL A 52 15.70 14.52 -7.39
C VAL A 52 15.17 13.65 -8.53
N SER A 53 15.79 12.49 -8.77
CA SER A 53 15.34 11.52 -9.76
C SER A 53 13.87 11.14 -9.52
N PRO A 54 13.05 11.06 -10.59
CA PRO A 54 11.64 10.75 -10.46
C PRO A 54 11.42 9.37 -9.84
N HIS A 55 10.27 9.17 -9.19
CA HIS A 55 9.87 7.83 -8.77
C HIS A 55 9.75 6.93 -9.99
N VAL A 56 10.04 5.64 -9.76
CA VAL A 56 9.67 4.63 -10.73
C VAL A 56 8.14 4.64 -10.87
N PRO A 57 7.57 4.66 -12.10
CA PRO A 57 6.12 4.72 -12.28
C PRO A 57 5.38 3.66 -11.46
N ALA A 58 4.36 4.12 -10.73
CA ALA A 58 3.47 3.28 -9.96
C ALA A 58 2.67 2.36 -10.88
N ARG A 59 2.30 1.19 -10.37
CA ARG A 59 1.43 0.22 -11.08
C ARG A 59 0.05 0.11 -10.42
N ILE A 60 -0.10 0.80 -9.28
CA ILE A 60 -1.27 0.76 -8.41
C ILE A 60 -1.72 2.20 -8.21
N ALA A 61 -2.99 2.46 -8.40
CA ALA A 61 -3.60 3.75 -8.08
C ALA A 61 -4.72 3.56 -7.07
N VAL A 62 -4.72 4.40 -6.03
CA VAL A 62 -5.82 4.52 -5.09
C VAL A 62 -6.68 5.70 -5.48
N VAL A 63 -7.96 5.47 -5.75
CA VAL A 63 -8.88 6.52 -6.16
C VAL A 63 -9.17 7.46 -4.99
N TYR A 64 -8.96 8.75 -5.20
CA TYR A 64 -9.47 9.81 -4.34
C TYR A 64 -10.77 10.34 -4.95
N SER A 65 -11.90 9.97 -4.37
CA SER A 65 -13.20 10.44 -4.86
C SER A 65 -13.47 11.87 -4.39
N THR A 66 -13.45 12.80 -5.33
CA THR A 66 -13.87 14.19 -5.08
C THR A 66 -15.37 14.28 -4.83
N SER A 67 -16.18 13.41 -5.46
CA SER A 67 -17.61 13.29 -5.21
C SER A 67 -17.89 12.92 -3.74
N THR A 68 -17.19 11.93 -3.20
CA THR A 68 -17.29 11.60 -1.77
C THR A 68 -16.83 12.77 -0.90
N ALA A 69 -15.79 13.51 -1.30
CA ALA A 69 -15.27 14.62 -0.49
C ALA A 69 -16.24 15.80 -0.41
N LEU A 70 -17.10 15.96 -1.42
CA LEU A 70 -18.17 16.95 -1.42
C LEU A 70 -19.36 16.51 -0.57
N GLN A 71 -19.69 15.21 -0.58
CA GLN A 71 -20.86 14.68 0.14
C GLN A 71 -20.59 14.42 1.63
N TYR A 72 -19.34 14.10 1.98
CA TYR A 72 -18.91 13.87 3.36
C TYR A 72 -17.87 14.95 3.73
N PRO A 73 -18.31 16.07 4.32
CA PRO A 73 -17.43 17.20 4.63
C PRO A 73 -16.47 16.95 5.81
N ASP A 74 -16.48 15.74 6.37
CA ASP A 74 -15.55 15.32 7.41
C ASP A 74 -14.28 14.70 6.78
N ASN A 75 -13.44 14.09 7.62
CA ASN A 75 -12.20 13.47 7.15
C ASN A 75 -12.41 12.08 6.50
N THR A 76 -13.64 11.68 6.16
CA THR A 76 -13.96 10.33 5.64
C THR A 76 -13.10 9.97 4.42
N VAL A 77 -13.08 10.82 3.38
CA VAL A 77 -12.34 10.52 2.15
C VAL A 77 -10.85 10.42 2.39
N SER A 78 -10.28 11.45 3.04
CA SER A 78 -8.85 11.49 3.32
C SER A 78 -8.44 10.31 4.20
N ARG A 79 -9.24 9.95 5.21
CA ARG A 79 -8.99 8.81 6.09
C ARG A 79 -8.92 7.49 5.30
N TYR A 80 -9.94 7.19 4.49
CA TYR A 80 -10.01 5.90 3.80
C TYR A 80 -9.08 5.81 2.58
N ALA A 81 -8.92 6.89 1.81
CA ALA A 81 -7.98 6.93 0.70
C ALA A 81 -6.52 6.83 1.20
N LEU A 82 -6.15 7.54 2.27
CA LEU A 82 -4.82 7.43 2.86
C LEU A 82 -4.61 6.05 3.50
N GLY A 83 -5.62 5.51 4.21
CA GLY A 83 -5.55 4.17 4.78
C GLY A 83 -5.28 3.11 3.70
N ALA A 84 -6.03 3.16 2.59
CA ALA A 84 -5.82 2.28 1.45
C ALA A 84 -4.41 2.45 0.85
N PHE A 85 -3.98 3.69 0.64
CA PHE A 85 -2.66 4.01 0.11
C PHE A 85 -1.52 3.49 1.00
N GLU A 86 -1.67 3.58 2.31
CA GLU A 86 -0.68 3.10 3.28
C GLU A 86 -0.54 1.57 3.27
N LEU A 87 -1.62 0.81 3.00
CA LEU A 87 -1.54 -0.66 2.86
C LEU A 87 -0.55 -1.08 1.75
N PHE A 88 -0.51 -0.34 0.65
CA PHE A 88 0.41 -0.59 -0.47
C PHE A 88 1.80 0.01 -0.24
N ARG A 89 1.86 1.29 0.18
CA ARG A 89 3.11 2.00 0.41
C ARG A 89 3.98 1.31 1.46
N ASN A 90 3.38 0.90 2.58
CA ASN A 90 4.09 0.21 3.67
C ASN A 90 4.37 -1.26 3.33
N SER A 91 3.91 -1.75 2.17
CA SER A 91 4.28 -3.04 1.58
C SER A 91 5.26 -2.89 0.40
N HIS A 92 5.94 -1.74 0.33
CA HIS A 92 6.94 -1.40 -0.69
C HIS A 92 6.43 -1.34 -2.14
N TYR A 93 5.11 -1.26 -2.35
CA TYR A 93 4.58 -0.93 -3.68
C TYR A 93 4.76 0.56 -3.95
N GLN A 94 5.05 0.89 -5.22
CA GLN A 94 4.86 2.26 -5.71
C GLN A 94 3.38 2.40 -6.05
N ALA A 95 2.70 3.28 -5.32
CA ALA A 95 1.28 3.57 -5.49
C ALA A 95 1.10 5.07 -5.68
N ASP A 96 0.09 5.45 -6.47
CA ASP A 96 -0.34 6.83 -6.67
C ASP A 96 -1.71 7.07 -6.04
N ILE A 97 -2.03 8.33 -5.78
CA ILE A 97 -3.40 8.79 -5.55
C ILE A 97 -3.94 9.30 -6.89
N LEU A 98 -5.04 8.73 -7.36
CA LEU A 98 -5.72 9.10 -8.60
C LEU A 98 -7.01 9.85 -8.29
N PRO A 99 -7.11 11.17 -8.56
CA PRO A 99 -8.38 11.88 -8.46
C PRO A 99 -9.45 11.25 -9.35
N SER A 100 -10.69 11.16 -8.89
CA SER A 100 -11.79 10.50 -9.62
C SER A 100 -12.03 11.09 -11.02
N GLU A 101 -11.78 12.39 -11.24
CA GLU A 101 -11.90 13.02 -12.56
C GLU A 101 -10.91 12.45 -13.59
N ARG A 102 -9.81 11.84 -13.13
CA ARG A 102 -8.84 11.14 -13.98
C ARG A 102 -9.16 9.66 -14.15
N CYS A 103 -10.30 9.17 -13.64
CA CYS A 103 -10.84 7.85 -13.99
C CYS A 103 -11.41 7.87 -15.43
N THR A 104 -10.55 8.19 -16.40
CA THR A 104 -10.82 8.10 -17.84
C THR A 104 -10.13 6.85 -18.40
N PRO A 105 -10.49 6.39 -19.61
CA PRO A 105 -9.79 5.25 -20.23
C PRO A 105 -8.26 5.42 -20.28
N GLU A 106 -7.78 6.63 -20.54
CA GLU A 106 -6.35 6.95 -20.63
C GLU A 106 -5.71 6.94 -19.25
N GLY A 107 -6.33 7.59 -18.26
CA GLY A 107 -5.79 7.65 -16.90
C GLY A 107 -5.76 6.29 -16.21
N LEU A 108 -6.76 5.44 -16.44
CA LEU A 108 -6.80 4.09 -15.89
C LEU A 108 -5.80 3.14 -16.58
N ALA A 109 -5.52 3.33 -17.87
CA ALA A 109 -4.58 2.50 -18.63
C ALA A 109 -3.12 2.62 -18.16
N GLU A 110 -2.77 3.67 -17.39
CA GLU A 110 -1.46 3.82 -16.77
C GLU A 110 -1.20 2.79 -15.66
N TYR A 111 -2.24 2.15 -15.13
CA TYR A 111 -2.18 1.29 -13.95
C TYR A 111 -2.58 -0.16 -14.24
N GLU A 112 -2.02 -1.09 -13.48
CA GLU A 112 -2.43 -2.49 -13.51
C GLU A 112 -3.51 -2.80 -12.48
N LEU A 113 -3.51 -2.08 -11.36
CA LEU A 113 -4.49 -2.20 -10.28
C LEU A 113 -5.04 -0.83 -9.93
N ILE A 114 -6.37 -0.74 -9.95
CA ILE A 114 -7.12 0.37 -9.38
C ILE A 114 -7.68 -0.07 -8.04
N VAL A 115 -7.57 0.79 -7.04
CA VAL A 115 -8.08 0.56 -5.69
C VAL A 115 -9.19 1.56 -5.42
N LEU A 116 -10.37 1.06 -5.05
CA LEU A 116 -11.48 1.88 -4.59
C LEU A 116 -11.51 1.83 -3.06
N PRO A 117 -11.13 2.91 -2.37
CA PRO A 117 -11.27 3.01 -0.92
C PRO A 117 -12.72 2.91 -0.49
N SER A 118 -12.92 2.72 0.81
CA SER A 118 -14.26 2.75 1.38
C SER A 118 -14.96 4.07 1.12
N TYR A 119 -16.28 3.99 0.90
CA TYR A 119 -17.13 5.13 0.53
C TYR A 119 -16.75 5.82 -0.78
N CYS A 120 -15.93 5.21 -1.64
CA CYS A 120 -15.61 5.78 -2.95
C CYS A 120 -16.88 5.87 -3.82
N ILE A 121 -17.27 7.10 -4.18
CA ILE A 121 -18.37 7.42 -5.09
C ILE A 121 -17.77 7.83 -6.43
N LEU A 122 -18.26 7.26 -7.52
CA LEU A 122 -17.87 7.62 -8.87
C LEU A 122 -19.08 8.13 -9.65
N LYS A 123 -18.89 9.20 -10.42
CA LYS A 123 -19.90 9.66 -11.37
C LYS A 123 -20.07 8.62 -12.46
N LYS A 124 -21.23 8.61 -13.12
CA LYS A 124 -21.52 7.67 -14.21
C LYS A 124 -20.40 7.52 -15.26
N PRO A 125 -19.79 8.59 -15.80
CA PRO A 125 -18.70 8.44 -16.79
C PRO A 125 -17.45 7.73 -16.22
N GLU A 126 -17.11 8.01 -14.96
CA GLU A 126 -15.96 7.43 -14.26
C GLU A 126 -16.20 5.94 -13.99
N LEU A 127 -17.42 5.59 -13.58
CA LEU A 127 -17.83 4.21 -13.36
C LEU A 127 -17.83 3.40 -14.67
N GLU A 128 -18.31 3.96 -15.78
CA GLU A 128 -18.27 3.29 -17.09
C GLU A 128 -16.83 3.10 -17.60
N ALA A 129 -15.93 4.07 -17.38
CA ALA A 129 -14.51 3.91 -17.68
C ALA A 129 -13.88 2.79 -16.85
N LEU A 130 -14.23 2.69 -15.56
CA LEU A 130 -13.77 1.62 -14.68
C LEU A 130 -14.28 0.24 -15.13
N LYS A 131 -15.56 0.13 -15.52
CA LYS A 131 -16.13 -1.11 -16.10
C LYS A 131 -15.35 -1.54 -17.34
N ALA A 132 -15.08 -0.61 -18.25
CA ALA A 132 -14.30 -0.88 -19.46
C ALA A 132 -12.86 -1.30 -19.15
N PHE A 133 -12.23 -0.70 -18.14
CA PHE A 133 -10.89 -1.07 -17.68
C PHE A 133 -10.85 -2.53 -17.18
N VAL A 134 -11.79 -2.93 -16.32
CA VAL A 134 -11.88 -4.32 -15.82
C VAL A 134 -12.16 -5.30 -16.96
N ALA A 135 -13.08 -4.96 -17.88
CA ALA A 135 -13.39 -5.78 -19.05
C ALA A 135 -12.16 -6.03 -19.94
N LYS A 136 -11.26 -5.05 -20.07
CA LYS A 136 -9.99 -5.16 -20.82
C LYS A 136 -8.88 -5.92 -20.07
N GLY A 137 -9.15 -6.39 -18.85
CA GLY A 137 -8.17 -7.15 -18.06
C GLY A 137 -7.45 -6.35 -16.98
N GLY A 138 -7.83 -5.09 -16.77
CA GLY A 138 -7.42 -4.32 -15.60
C GLY A 138 -7.88 -4.97 -14.30
N LYS A 139 -7.08 -4.81 -13.23
CA LYS A 139 -7.40 -5.39 -11.92
C LYS A 139 -8.00 -4.34 -10.99
N LEU A 140 -8.91 -4.77 -10.13
CA LEU A 140 -9.59 -3.90 -9.18
C LEU A 140 -9.48 -4.47 -7.77
N MET A 141 -9.29 -3.61 -6.78
CA MET A 141 -9.51 -3.94 -5.38
C MET A 141 -10.47 -2.91 -4.80
N SER A 142 -11.61 -3.34 -4.29
CA SER A 142 -12.64 -2.44 -3.76
C SER A 142 -12.93 -2.78 -2.30
N PHE A 143 -12.94 -1.76 -1.45
CA PHE A 143 -13.22 -1.92 -0.03
C PHE A 143 -14.68 -1.63 0.31
N GLY A 144 -15.06 -1.88 1.56
CA GLY A 144 -16.43 -1.83 2.02
C GLY A 144 -17.07 -0.48 1.71
N LYS A 145 -18.34 -0.49 1.29
CA LYS A 145 -19.12 0.69 0.90
C LYS A 145 -18.61 1.45 -0.33
N SER A 146 -17.55 1.00 -0.99
CA SER A 146 -17.20 1.52 -2.31
C SER A 146 -18.32 1.22 -3.31
N LEU A 147 -18.69 2.24 -4.09
CA LEU A 147 -19.80 2.18 -5.05
C LEU A 147 -21.11 1.70 -4.41
N ALA A 148 -21.34 2.03 -3.13
CA ALA A 148 -22.61 1.74 -2.45
C ALA A 148 -23.69 2.78 -2.81
N THR A 149 -23.27 3.98 -3.18
CA THR A 149 -24.15 5.09 -3.55
C THR A 149 -23.66 5.79 -4.81
N ASP A 150 -24.58 6.47 -5.50
CA ASP A 150 -24.25 7.42 -6.57
C ASP A 150 -23.86 8.81 -6.02
N GLU A 151 -23.59 9.77 -6.92
CA GLU A 151 -23.25 11.15 -6.57
C GLU A 151 -24.37 11.93 -5.85
N TYR A 152 -25.59 11.41 -5.83
CA TYR A 152 -26.76 11.97 -5.15
C TYR A 152 -27.11 11.21 -3.86
N LEU A 153 -26.23 10.30 -3.42
CA LEU A 153 -26.41 9.44 -2.24
C LEU A 153 -27.58 8.45 -2.35
N ASN A 154 -28.06 8.17 -3.56
CA ASN A 154 -28.99 7.05 -3.76
C ASN A 154 -28.21 5.75 -3.61
N ILE A 155 -28.77 4.80 -2.86
CA ILE A 155 -28.21 3.45 -2.76
C ILE A 155 -28.29 2.79 -4.14
N ILE A 156 -27.17 2.23 -4.59
CA ILE A 156 -27.08 1.49 -5.86
C ILE A 156 -26.75 0.03 -5.60
N GLU A 157 -27.23 -0.84 -6.49
CA GLU A 157 -26.90 -2.25 -6.46
C GLU A 157 -25.39 -2.46 -6.67
N PRO A 158 -24.80 -3.51 -6.06
CA PRO A 158 -23.42 -3.86 -6.33
C PRO A 158 -23.16 -4.05 -7.82
N GLN A 159 -21.98 -3.60 -8.26
CA GLN A 159 -21.64 -3.71 -9.67
C GLN A 159 -21.28 -5.16 -9.99
N PRO A 160 -21.70 -5.72 -11.14
CA PRO A 160 -21.45 -7.12 -11.48
C PRO A 160 -19.96 -7.51 -11.41
N PHE A 161 -19.06 -6.58 -11.75
CA PHE A 161 -17.61 -6.83 -11.69
C PHE A 161 -17.06 -6.98 -10.27
N GLN A 162 -17.77 -6.52 -9.23
CA GLN A 162 -17.34 -6.67 -7.83
C GLN A 162 -17.45 -8.12 -7.35
N GLY A 163 -18.18 -8.98 -8.09
CA GLY A 163 -18.35 -10.40 -7.73
C GLY A 163 -19.19 -10.60 -6.47
N ILE A 164 -19.98 -9.60 -6.08
CA ILE A 164 -20.93 -9.67 -4.98
C ILE A 164 -22.34 -9.35 -5.50
N GLU A 165 -23.35 -10.00 -4.94
CA GLU A 165 -24.75 -9.80 -5.35
C GLU A 165 -25.48 -8.82 -4.43
N THR A 166 -25.18 -8.90 -3.13
CA THR A 166 -25.85 -8.10 -2.10
C THR A 166 -24.85 -7.55 -1.10
N ARG A 167 -25.25 -6.44 -0.45
CA ARG A 167 -24.55 -5.86 0.69
C ARG A 167 -25.58 -5.56 1.78
N GLY A 168 -25.19 -5.72 3.03
CA GLY A 168 -26.07 -5.44 4.16
C GLY A 168 -25.30 -5.24 5.46
N GLU A 169 -26.05 -4.92 6.51
CA GLU A 169 -25.50 -4.71 7.85
C GLU A 169 -24.86 -6.00 8.41
N PRO A 170 -23.77 -5.86 9.19
CA PRO A 170 -23.12 -6.99 9.83
C PRO A 170 -24.04 -7.65 10.87
N ILE A 171 -23.85 -8.95 11.10
CA ILE A 171 -24.68 -9.72 12.03
C ILE A 171 -24.53 -9.18 13.46
N GLY A 172 -25.66 -8.76 14.03
CA GLY A 172 -25.72 -8.20 15.38
C GLY A 172 -25.09 -6.81 15.50
N GLY A 173 -24.92 -6.07 14.38
CA GLY A 173 -24.36 -4.71 14.40
C GLY A 173 -22.88 -4.63 14.75
N ARG A 174 -22.16 -5.76 14.72
CA ARG A 174 -20.74 -5.85 15.05
C ARG A 174 -19.90 -5.31 13.89
N THR A 175 -19.56 -4.04 13.96
CA THR A 175 -18.77 -3.33 12.93
C THR A 175 -17.28 -3.61 13.01
N GLU A 176 -16.77 -4.18 14.11
CA GLU A 176 -15.40 -4.66 14.27
C GLU A 176 -15.38 -6.16 14.51
N GLN A 177 -14.58 -6.90 13.73
CA GLN A 177 -14.45 -8.36 13.88
C GLN A 177 -13.05 -8.86 13.54
N GLU A 178 -12.68 -9.99 14.13
CA GLU A 178 -11.50 -10.77 13.76
C GLU A 178 -11.77 -11.59 12.50
N LEU A 179 -10.72 -11.79 11.70
CA LEU A 179 -10.71 -12.81 10.66
C LEU A 179 -10.54 -14.19 11.31
N SER A 180 -11.38 -15.14 10.90
CA SER A 180 -11.42 -16.50 11.48
C SER A 180 -10.75 -17.55 10.61
N TRP A 181 -10.66 -17.28 9.31
CA TRP A 181 -10.06 -18.16 8.33
C TRP A 181 -9.50 -17.35 7.18
N ILE A 182 -8.36 -17.80 6.67
CA ILE A 182 -7.78 -17.32 5.42
C ILE A 182 -7.38 -18.52 4.56
N THR A 183 -7.38 -18.32 3.25
CA THR A 183 -6.90 -19.33 2.30
C THR A 183 -5.43 -19.70 2.56
N PRO A 184 -5.02 -20.98 2.44
CA PRO A 184 -3.64 -21.41 2.72
C PRO A 184 -2.56 -20.64 1.93
N LYS A 185 -2.88 -20.15 0.72
CA LYS A 185 -1.96 -19.34 -0.09
C LYS A 185 -1.57 -18.02 0.59
N LEU A 186 -2.40 -17.52 1.51
CA LEU A 186 -2.16 -16.30 2.27
C LEU A 186 -1.59 -16.57 3.67
N ALA A 187 -1.43 -17.83 4.09
CA ALA A 187 -0.90 -18.18 5.41
C ALA A 187 0.46 -17.51 5.72
N PRO A 188 1.43 -17.38 4.77
CA PRO A 188 2.66 -16.66 5.03
C PRO A 188 2.48 -15.17 5.31
N TYR A 189 1.33 -14.59 4.93
CA TYR A 189 0.99 -13.17 5.07
C TYR A 189 0.06 -12.88 6.25
N GLU A 190 -0.36 -13.93 6.95
CA GLU A 190 -1.25 -13.82 8.11
C GLU A 190 -0.53 -13.14 9.26
N VAL A 191 -1.25 -12.23 9.91
CA VAL A 191 -0.89 -11.75 11.24
C VAL A 191 -2.00 -12.19 12.17
N ALA A 192 -1.63 -12.88 13.25
CA ALA A 192 -2.57 -13.38 14.24
C ALA A 192 -3.51 -12.25 14.71
N GLU A 193 -4.79 -12.58 14.89
CA GLU A 193 -5.82 -11.67 15.42
C GLU A 193 -6.07 -10.42 14.55
N ALA A 194 -5.90 -10.52 13.23
CA ALA A 194 -6.23 -9.43 12.31
C ALA A 194 -7.69 -8.98 12.47
N LYS A 195 -7.88 -7.72 12.90
CA LYS A 195 -9.20 -7.08 13.05
C LYS A 195 -9.52 -6.20 11.86
N VAL A 196 -10.76 -6.30 11.40
CA VAL A 196 -11.36 -5.44 10.39
C VAL A 196 -12.44 -4.57 11.01
N THR A 197 -12.63 -3.37 10.48
CA THR A 197 -13.66 -2.41 10.92
C THR A 197 -14.58 -2.06 9.76
N GLY A 198 -15.78 -1.52 10.03
CA GLY A 198 -16.75 -1.15 9.00
C GLY A 198 -17.23 -2.34 8.16
N LEU A 199 -17.32 -3.52 8.77
CA LEU A 199 -17.65 -4.77 8.12
C LEU A 199 -19.05 -4.75 7.48
N GLU A 200 -19.15 -5.30 6.27
CA GLU A 200 -20.40 -5.47 5.52
C GLU A 200 -20.72 -6.95 5.33
N LYS A 201 -21.99 -7.32 5.45
CA LYS A 201 -22.45 -8.67 5.10
C LYS A 201 -22.64 -8.76 3.58
N VAL A 202 -21.72 -9.44 2.90
CA VAL A 202 -21.79 -9.61 1.44
C VAL A 202 -22.20 -11.01 0.97
N SER A 203 -21.65 -12.08 1.55
CA SER A 203 -21.99 -13.44 1.14
C SER A 203 -22.04 -14.40 2.32
N GLN A 204 -23.17 -15.06 2.51
CA GLN A 204 -23.23 -16.22 3.40
C GLN A 204 -22.60 -17.43 2.71
N ILE A 205 -21.80 -18.18 3.46
CA ILE A 205 -21.24 -19.46 3.01
C ILE A 205 -22.38 -20.49 3.03
N ALA A 206 -22.44 -21.35 2.02
CA ALA A 206 -23.48 -22.39 1.91
C ALA A 206 -23.29 -23.51 2.94
N ASN A 207 -22.05 -23.77 3.35
CA ASN A 207 -21.66 -24.80 4.30
C ASN A 207 -21.82 -24.34 5.76
N ASP A 208 -22.01 -25.30 6.67
CA ASP A 208 -21.98 -25.08 8.11
C ASP A 208 -20.60 -24.53 8.52
N PRO A 209 -20.53 -23.28 8.99
CA PRO A 209 -19.26 -22.67 9.31
C PRO A 209 -18.41 -23.40 10.36
N ALA A 210 -19.07 -24.11 11.28
CA ALA A 210 -18.39 -24.87 12.32
C ALA A 210 -17.60 -26.08 11.75
N LYS A 211 -17.78 -26.41 10.46
CA LYS A 211 -17.16 -27.55 9.78
C LYS A 211 -16.18 -27.16 8.68
N ILE A 212 -15.82 -25.89 8.57
CA ILE A 212 -14.89 -25.41 7.53
C ILE A 212 -13.48 -25.97 7.81
N ILE A 213 -12.99 -26.81 6.89
CA ILE A 213 -11.64 -27.39 6.94
C ILE A 213 -10.67 -26.47 6.16
N MET A 214 -9.49 -26.20 6.75
CA MET A 214 -8.45 -25.43 6.06
C MET A 214 -8.04 -26.09 4.73
N GLY A 215 -8.16 -25.34 3.63
CA GLY A 215 -7.74 -25.76 2.29
C GLY A 215 -8.84 -26.28 1.37
N GLU A 216 -10.08 -26.44 1.84
CA GLU A 216 -11.21 -26.78 0.98
C GLU A 216 -11.79 -25.54 0.26
N LYS A 217 -12.35 -25.75 -0.94
CA LYS A 217 -13.07 -24.71 -1.67
C LYS A 217 -14.38 -24.40 -0.94
N LEU A 218 -14.54 -23.16 -0.50
CA LEU A 218 -15.78 -22.69 0.13
C LEU A 218 -16.86 -22.48 -0.93
N GLU A 219 -17.98 -23.19 -0.79
CA GLU A 219 -19.17 -22.91 -1.58
C GLU A 219 -19.88 -21.69 -1.01
N THR A 220 -20.04 -20.67 -1.84
CA THR A 220 -20.82 -19.47 -1.52
C THR A 220 -22.03 -19.39 -2.43
N LYS A 221 -23.06 -18.65 -1.99
CA LYS A 221 -24.20 -18.34 -2.87
C LYS A 221 -23.84 -17.44 -4.07
N GLN A 222 -22.60 -16.95 -4.11
CA GLN A 222 -22.07 -16.04 -5.10
C GLN A 222 -20.98 -16.73 -5.90
N ASP A 223 -20.91 -16.43 -7.19
CA ASP A 223 -19.80 -16.82 -8.04
C ASP A 223 -18.54 -16.06 -7.60
N GLY A 224 -17.55 -16.76 -7.04
CA GLY A 224 -16.31 -16.16 -6.56
C GLY A 224 -15.50 -17.09 -5.66
N THR A 225 -14.25 -16.73 -5.38
CA THR A 225 -13.41 -17.47 -4.43
C THR A 225 -13.29 -16.67 -3.14
N VAL A 226 -13.66 -17.26 -2.02
CA VAL A 226 -13.46 -16.66 -0.69
C VAL A 226 -11.98 -16.74 -0.33
N LEU A 227 -11.38 -15.60 0.00
CA LEU A 227 -9.98 -15.52 0.43
C LEU A 227 -9.86 -15.41 1.95
N ALA A 228 -10.86 -14.82 2.62
CA ALA A 228 -10.91 -14.71 4.07
C ALA A 228 -12.35 -14.68 4.59
N LEU A 229 -12.54 -15.21 5.80
CA LEU A 229 -13.80 -15.18 6.57
C LEU A 229 -13.62 -14.36 7.83
N ASN A 230 -14.71 -13.77 8.30
CA ASN A 230 -14.79 -13.22 9.64
C ASN A 230 -15.27 -14.26 10.67
N ARG A 231 -15.25 -13.90 11.95
CA ARG A 231 -15.72 -14.73 13.06
C ARG A 231 -17.18 -15.18 12.96
N ASP A 232 -18.02 -14.39 12.28
CA ASP A 232 -19.42 -14.74 11.99
C ASP A 232 -19.61 -15.56 10.73
N SER A 233 -18.51 -15.98 10.10
CA SER A 233 -18.48 -16.94 9.01
C SER A 233 -19.23 -16.51 7.76
N TYR A 234 -19.07 -15.24 7.39
CA TYR A 234 -19.34 -14.78 6.04
C TYR A 234 -18.06 -14.21 5.42
N ALA A 235 -18.06 -14.11 4.09
CA ALA A 235 -16.89 -13.70 3.36
C ALA A 235 -16.48 -12.26 3.72
N ALA A 236 -15.25 -12.10 4.22
CA ALA A 236 -14.64 -10.81 4.50
C ALA A 236 -13.78 -10.33 3.32
N ILE A 237 -13.19 -11.26 2.57
CA ILE A 237 -12.47 -10.97 1.33
C ILE A 237 -12.89 -11.98 0.27
N MET A 238 -13.28 -11.48 -0.90
CA MET A 238 -13.69 -12.27 -2.04
C MET A 238 -12.87 -11.91 -3.28
N LEU A 239 -12.57 -12.91 -4.09
CA LEU A 239 -12.06 -12.76 -5.45
C LEU A 239 -13.19 -13.07 -6.43
N ALA A 240 -13.59 -12.08 -7.22
CA ALA A 240 -14.64 -12.22 -8.22
C ALA A 240 -14.26 -13.24 -9.31
N PRO A 241 -15.25 -13.75 -10.07
CA PRO A 241 -15.01 -14.66 -11.18
C PRO A 241 -14.05 -14.02 -12.20
N GLY A 242 -13.11 -14.81 -12.72
CA GLY A 242 -12.08 -14.34 -13.64
C GLY A 242 -10.85 -13.70 -12.98
N GLU A 243 -10.74 -13.76 -11.64
CA GLU A 243 -9.51 -13.52 -10.86
C GLU A 243 -8.88 -12.12 -11.02
N LYS A 244 -9.70 -11.11 -11.33
CA LYS A 244 -9.24 -9.72 -11.56
C LYS A 244 -9.71 -8.72 -10.52
N VAL A 245 -10.81 -9.02 -9.82
CA VAL A 245 -11.43 -8.09 -8.88
C VAL A 245 -11.46 -8.70 -7.49
N VAL A 246 -10.91 -7.98 -6.51
CA VAL A 246 -10.98 -8.34 -5.10
C VAL A 246 -11.96 -7.39 -4.41
N TYR A 247 -12.93 -7.95 -3.70
CA TYR A 247 -13.81 -7.22 -2.81
C TYR A 247 -13.43 -7.48 -1.35
N CYS A 248 -13.08 -6.42 -0.63
CA CYS A 248 -12.85 -6.44 0.81
C CYS A 248 -14.10 -5.88 1.49
N ALA A 249 -14.86 -6.71 2.21
CA ALA A 249 -16.13 -6.35 2.83
C ALA A 249 -15.94 -5.58 4.15
N PHE A 250 -14.97 -4.68 4.21
CA PHE A 250 -14.61 -3.90 5.39
C PHE A 250 -13.90 -2.61 4.98
N ASP A 251 -13.75 -1.71 5.93
CA ASP A 251 -13.15 -0.39 5.73
C ASP A 251 -11.69 -0.46 5.28
N SER A 252 -11.29 0.41 4.35
CA SER A 252 -9.90 0.54 3.88
C SER A 252 -8.98 1.26 4.86
N SER A 253 -9.20 1.10 6.17
CA SER A 253 -8.34 1.65 7.21
C SER A 253 -7.00 0.91 7.24
N TYR A 254 -5.91 1.65 7.47
CA TYR A 254 -4.60 1.03 7.63
C TYR A 254 -4.49 0.30 8.97
N SER A 255 -4.05 -0.96 8.91
CA SER A 255 -3.47 -1.67 10.06
C SER A 255 -2.28 -2.51 9.60
N PRO A 256 -1.27 -2.77 10.46
CA PRO A 256 -0.13 -3.63 10.12
C PRO A 256 -0.54 -5.05 9.70
N GLU A 257 -1.61 -5.58 10.29
CA GLU A 257 -2.16 -6.91 10.03
C GLU A 257 -2.81 -6.96 8.65
N LEU A 258 -3.70 -6.01 8.35
CA LEU A 258 -4.34 -5.92 7.03
C LEU A 258 -3.32 -5.65 5.93
N ARG A 259 -2.29 -4.86 6.21
CA ARG A 259 -1.20 -4.60 5.28
C ARG A 259 -0.56 -5.91 4.79
N GLY A 260 -0.29 -6.87 5.68
CA GLY A 260 0.26 -8.18 5.32
C GLY A 260 -0.66 -8.95 4.37
N LEU A 261 -1.94 -9.05 4.72
CA LEU A 261 -2.94 -9.73 3.89
C LEU A 261 -3.10 -9.08 2.51
N ILE A 262 -3.18 -7.75 2.44
CA ILE A 262 -3.28 -7.02 1.18
C ILE A 262 -2.00 -7.19 0.34
N GLU A 263 -0.82 -7.25 0.95
CA GLU A 263 0.43 -7.61 0.26
C GLU A 263 0.31 -8.99 -0.41
N GLY A 264 -0.13 -9.99 0.35
CA GLY A 264 -0.30 -11.36 -0.13
C GLY A 264 -1.31 -11.45 -1.26
N ILE A 265 -2.48 -10.81 -1.13
CA ILE A 265 -3.50 -10.80 -2.19
C ILE A 265 -2.98 -10.16 -3.47
N THR A 266 -2.34 -8.99 -3.34
CA THR A 266 -1.81 -8.23 -4.48
C THR A 266 -0.74 -9.03 -5.23
N ARG A 267 0.10 -9.74 -4.48
CA ARG A 267 1.23 -10.50 -5.04
C ARG A 267 0.82 -11.85 -5.58
N GLU A 268 0.07 -12.62 -4.79
CA GLU A 268 -0.18 -14.05 -5.03
C GLU A 268 -1.44 -14.29 -5.86
N TYR A 269 -2.45 -13.43 -5.75
CA TYR A 269 -3.69 -13.56 -6.54
C TYR A 269 -3.70 -12.60 -7.73
N LEU A 270 -3.35 -11.33 -7.52
CA LEU A 270 -3.33 -10.34 -8.60
C LEU A 270 -2.03 -10.34 -9.43
N GLY A 271 -1.00 -11.07 -8.98
CA GLY A 271 0.26 -11.24 -9.70
C GLY A 271 1.12 -9.98 -9.80
N ILE A 272 0.80 -8.94 -9.01
CA ILE A 272 1.53 -7.66 -9.04
C ILE A 272 2.64 -7.73 -8.00
N LYS A 273 3.89 -7.83 -8.46
CA LYS A 273 5.07 -7.87 -7.58
C LYS A 273 5.69 -6.49 -7.38
N GLN A 274 6.19 -6.22 -6.17
CA GLN A 274 7.02 -5.05 -5.87
C GLN A 274 8.29 -5.06 -6.71
N LYS A 275 8.75 -3.87 -7.13
CA LYS A 275 10.00 -3.73 -7.91
C LYS A 275 11.26 -3.92 -7.05
N ALA A 276 11.15 -3.61 -5.77
CA ALA A 276 12.14 -3.88 -4.72
C ALA A 276 11.39 -4.02 -3.39
N ARG A 277 11.77 -4.99 -2.55
CA ARG A 277 11.21 -5.13 -1.20
C ARG A 277 12.23 -5.67 -0.21
N LEU A 278 12.13 -5.24 1.03
CA LEU A 278 12.88 -5.82 2.15
C LEU A 278 11.96 -6.68 2.99
N THR A 279 12.27 -7.97 3.08
CA THR A 279 11.43 -8.97 3.74
C THR A 279 12.10 -9.57 4.96
N ARG A 280 11.24 -10.00 5.88
CA ARG A 280 11.55 -10.90 6.99
C ARG A 280 10.48 -11.98 6.98
N ASP A 281 10.90 -13.24 6.94
CA ASP A 281 9.97 -14.38 6.93
C ASP A 281 8.92 -14.24 5.78
N GLU A 282 9.40 -13.91 4.58
CA GLU A 282 8.63 -13.73 3.32
C GLU A 282 7.76 -12.48 3.17
N ILE A 283 7.39 -11.83 4.28
CA ILE A 283 6.58 -10.60 4.29
C ILE A 283 7.47 -9.36 4.35
N VAL A 284 7.02 -8.22 3.82
CA VAL A 284 7.66 -6.92 4.07
C VAL A 284 7.68 -6.58 5.56
N ASP A 285 8.85 -6.17 6.06
CA ASP A 285 8.98 -5.69 7.44
C ASP A 285 8.30 -4.31 7.56
N PRO A 286 7.22 -4.18 8.38
CA PRO A 286 6.41 -2.96 8.42
C PRO A 286 7.16 -1.76 9.01
N ALA A 287 8.32 -1.98 9.63
CA ALA A 287 9.12 -0.90 10.16
C ALA A 287 10.10 -0.31 9.14
N ILE A 288 10.12 -0.83 7.91
CA ILE A 288 10.93 -0.32 6.82
C ILE A 288 10.08 0.51 5.89
N MET A 289 10.57 1.71 5.57
CA MET A 289 9.99 2.55 4.54
C MET A 289 10.94 2.59 3.35
N THR A 290 10.39 2.53 2.13
CA THR A 290 11.18 2.61 0.91
C THR A 290 10.68 3.66 -0.07
N SER A 291 11.55 4.10 -0.96
CA SER A 291 11.22 4.87 -2.16
C SER A 291 12.15 4.44 -3.28
N LEU A 292 11.57 4.03 -4.41
CA LEU A 292 12.33 3.58 -5.57
C LEU A 292 12.23 4.62 -6.68
N ARG A 293 13.39 5.11 -7.12
CA ARG A 293 13.52 6.16 -8.12
C ARG A 293 14.25 5.66 -9.35
N GLN A 294 13.93 6.23 -10.49
CA GLN A 294 14.57 5.97 -11.78
C GLN A 294 15.49 7.13 -12.11
N ASP A 295 16.76 6.86 -12.42
CA ASP A 295 17.65 7.93 -12.88
C ASP A 295 17.10 8.58 -14.15
N TYR A 296 17.10 9.91 -14.19
CA TYR A 296 16.50 10.66 -15.30
C TYR A 296 17.37 10.67 -16.56
N LYS A 297 18.64 10.22 -16.49
CA LYS A 297 19.54 10.09 -17.65
C LYS A 297 19.78 8.62 -18.06
N ASP A 298 19.57 7.68 -17.15
CA ASP A 298 19.88 6.26 -17.36
C ASP A 298 18.72 5.35 -16.90
N ALA A 299 18.00 4.79 -17.87
CA ALA A 299 16.89 3.87 -17.62
C ALA A 299 17.34 2.54 -16.96
N ASN A 300 18.62 2.20 -17.02
CA ASN A 300 19.19 1.00 -16.40
C ASN A 300 19.74 1.25 -14.99
N ARG A 301 19.51 2.45 -14.43
CA ARG A 301 19.99 2.85 -13.10
C ARG A 301 18.85 3.35 -12.23
N ARG A 302 18.74 2.79 -11.02
CA ARG A 302 17.71 3.13 -10.04
C ARG A 302 18.32 3.45 -8.69
N TYR A 303 17.58 4.21 -7.90
CA TYR A 303 17.96 4.58 -6.54
C TYR A 303 16.89 4.08 -5.58
N LEU A 304 17.27 3.20 -4.67
CA LEU A 304 16.40 2.70 -3.61
C LEU A 304 16.79 3.37 -2.30
N LEU A 305 15.93 4.29 -1.85
CA LEU A 305 16.00 4.84 -0.51
C LEU A 305 15.32 3.89 0.47
N VAL A 306 15.97 3.65 1.61
CA VAL A 306 15.45 2.79 2.67
C VAL A 306 15.61 3.50 4.01
N ILE A 307 14.60 3.42 4.87
CA ILE A 307 14.67 3.93 6.26
C ILE A 307 14.25 2.81 7.20
N ASN A 308 15.08 2.52 8.21
CA ASN A 308 14.68 1.71 9.34
C ASN A 308 14.09 2.61 10.42
N THR A 309 12.78 2.49 10.67
CA THR A 309 12.10 3.37 11.63
C THR A 309 12.27 2.94 13.09
N LEU A 310 12.79 1.73 13.36
CA LEU A 310 12.99 1.23 14.72
C LEU A 310 14.28 1.71 15.37
N HIS A 311 14.27 1.69 16.70
CA HIS A 311 15.44 1.87 17.57
C HIS A 311 16.39 0.67 17.65
N ARG A 312 16.14 -0.38 16.86
CA ARG A 312 16.97 -1.59 16.82
C ARG A 312 17.37 -1.90 15.39
N PRO A 313 18.54 -2.52 15.17
CA PRO A 313 18.95 -2.92 13.84
C PRO A 313 18.00 -3.98 13.28
N ARG A 314 17.89 -4.05 11.96
CA ARG A 314 17.10 -5.05 11.24
C ARG A 314 17.99 -5.78 10.24
N THR A 315 17.95 -7.11 10.27
CA THR A 315 18.60 -7.94 9.24
C THR A 315 17.49 -8.46 8.34
N LEU A 316 17.51 -8.05 7.08
CA LEU A 316 16.41 -8.28 6.14
C LEU A 316 16.94 -8.79 4.81
N LYS A 317 16.10 -9.54 4.10
CA LYS A 317 16.39 -9.96 2.72
C LYS A 317 15.92 -8.87 1.77
N LEU A 318 16.83 -8.25 1.04
CA LEU A 318 16.49 -7.34 -0.05
C LEU A 318 16.27 -8.15 -1.34
N GLU A 319 15.03 -8.13 -1.81
CA GLU A 319 14.59 -8.75 -3.06
C GLU A 319 14.39 -7.67 -4.13
N LEU A 320 14.98 -7.90 -5.31
CA LEU A 320 14.89 -7.00 -6.45
C LEU A 320 14.20 -7.70 -7.63
N ASN A 321 13.63 -6.92 -8.54
CA ASN A 321 13.16 -7.46 -9.81
C ASN A 321 14.30 -8.18 -10.59
N PRO A 322 13.97 -9.22 -11.38
CA PRO A 322 14.97 -9.92 -12.19
C PRO A 322 15.82 -8.97 -13.04
N GLY A 323 17.13 -9.23 -13.07
CA GLY A 323 18.14 -8.42 -13.75
C GLY A 323 18.72 -7.28 -12.90
N TRP A 324 18.03 -6.79 -11.88
CA TRP A 324 18.55 -5.70 -11.05
C TRP A 324 19.49 -6.21 -9.96
N LYS A 325 20.62 -5.51 -9.75
CA LYS A 325 21.60 -5.79 -8.70
C LYS A 325 22.05 -4.51 -8.02
N ILE A 326 22.56 -4.63 -6.79
CA ILE A 326 23.16 -3.51 -6.07
C ILE A 326 24.57 -3.25 -6.61
N GLU A 327 24.82 -2.02 -7.04
CA GLU A 327 26.15 -1.53 -7.42
C GLU A 327 26.90 -1.03 -6.19
N ARG A 328 26.25 -0.17 -5.38
CA ARG A 328 26.82 0.41 -4.15
C ARG A 328 25.72 0.89 -3.19
N GLU A 329 26.14 1.27 -1.98
CA GLU A 329 25.34 2.03 -1.02
C GLU A 329 26.12 3.27 -0.59
N ASP A 330 25.49 4.44 -0.69
CA ASP A 330 26.15 5.75 -0.74
C ASP A 330 26.39 6.39 0.65
N PHE A 331 25.66 5.98 1.71
CA PHE A 331 25.71 6.67 3.01
C PHE A 331 26.59 5.95 4.04
N HIS A 332 26.57 4.63 4.06
CA HIS A 332 27.28 3.80 5.05
C HIS A 332 28.33 2.89 4.40
N GLY A 333 28.14 2.55 3.12
CA GLY A 333 28.97 1.60 2.39
C GLY A 333 28.54 0.15 2.62
N LEU A 334 28.71 -0.71 1.60
CA LEU A 334 28.22 -2.10 1.63
C LEU A 334 28.90 -2.96 2.70
N ASP A 335 30.18 -2.72 3.01
CA ASP A 335 30.92 -3.50 4.01
C ASP A 335 30.31 -3.34 5.41
N LYS A 336 29.88 -2.11 5.77
CA LYS A 336 29.22 -1.84 7.05
C LYS A 336 27.86 -2.53 7.17
N LEU A 337 27.22 -2.81 6.03
CA LEU A 337 25.91 -3.47 5.96
C LEU A 337 26.02 -5.01 5.99
N LYS A 338 27.24 -5.56 6.03
CA LYS A 338 27.53 -7.00 5.92
C LYS A 338 26.89 -7.61 4.66
N PHE A 339 26.88 -6.85 3.56
CA PHE A 339 26.25 -7.24 2.31
C PHE A 339 26.91 -8.51 1.75
N ARG A 340 26.11 -9.56 1.49
CA ARG A 340 26.54 -10.77 0.80
C ARG A 340 25.93 -10.80 -0.60
N LYS A 341 26.78 -10.79 -1.62
CA LYS A 341 26.40 -10.78 -3.03
C LYS A 341 26.03 -12.20 -3.48
N GLU A 342 24.92 -12.72 -2.99
CA GLU A 342 24.31 -13.95 -3.52
C GLU A 342 23.26 -13.60 -4.59
N GLN A 343 23.03 -14.51 -5.54
CA GLN A 343 22.23 -14.26 -6.73
C GLN A 343 20.75 -13.96 -6.37
N SER A 344 20.25 -12.84 -6.88
CA SER A 344 18.86 -12.32 -6.80
C SER A 344 18.31 -11.83 -5.44
N SER A 345 18.92 -12.19 -4.32
CA SER A 345 18.54 -11.65 -3.01
C SER A 345 19.75 -11.48 -2.12
N SER A 346 19.81 -10.37 -1.39
CA SER A 346 20.95 -10.07 -0.52
C SER A 346 20.48 -9.70 0.86
N THR A 347 21.08 -10.33 1.87
CA THR A 347 20.82 -9.97 3.27
C THR A 347 21.54 -8.66 3.59
N VAL A 348 20.79 -7.70 4.13
CA VAL A 348 21.31 -6.38 4.55
C VAL A 348 21.02 -6.17 6.03
N ARG A 349 22.00 -5.64 6.77
CA ARG A 349 21.80 -5.19 8.15
C ARG A 349 21.62 -3.67 8.19
N LEU A 350 20.39 -3.24 8.39
CA LEU A 350 20.02 -1.83 8.53
C LEU A 350 20.19 -1.39 9.98
N LEU A 351 20.98 -0.33 10.19
CA LEU A 351 21.15 0.33 11.49
C LEU A 351 19.85 1.02 11.97
N PRO A 352 19.67 1.19 13.29
CA PRO A 352 18.50 1.88 13.86
C PRO A 352 18.35 3.32 13.37
N ARG A 353 17.14 3.73 12.98
CA ARG A 353 16.81 5.14 12.65
C ARG A 353 17.69 5.78 11.57
N GLU A 354 18.35 4.97 10.75
CA GLU A 354 19.22 5.42 9.68
C GLU A 354 18.52 5.39 8.32
N VAL A 355 19.02 6.23 7.42
CA VAL A 355 18.65 6.27 6.00
C VAL A 355 19.76 5.57 5.20
N PHE A 356 19.36 4.84 4.16
CA PHE A 356 20.27 4.16 3.23
C PHE A 356 19.91 4.58 1.81
N LEU A 357 20.92 4.68 0.95
CA LEU A 357 20.76 5.00 -0.46
C LEU A 357 21.49 3.94 -1.29
N PHE A 358 20.73 2.95 -1.77
CA PHE A 358 21.24 1.91 -2.65
C PHE A 358 21.16 2.34 -4.10
N GLU A 359 22.26 2.18 -4.82
CA GLU A 359 22.29 2.30 -6.27
C GLU A 359 22.12 0.93 -6.91
N LEU A 360 21.13 0.83 -7.78
CA LEU A 360 20.76 -0.40 -8.47
C LEU A 360 21.05 -0.25 -9.96
N VAL A 361 21.63 -1.29 -10.55
CA VAL A 361 21.91 -1.36 -11.98
C VAL A 361 21.29 -2.62 -12.57
N LYS A 362 20.83 -2.53 -13.82
CA LYS A 362 20.27 -3.65 -14.58
C LYS A 362 21.35 -4.40 -15.34
#